data_AF-A0AAD6UE11-F1
#
_entry.id   AF-A0AAD6UE11-F1
#
_cell.length_a   1.000
_cell.length_b   1.000
_cell.length_c   1.000
_cell.angle_alpha   90.00
_cell.angle_beta   90.00
_cell.angle_gamma   90.00
#
_symmetry.space_group_name_H-M   'P 1'
#
loop_
_entity.id
_entity.type
_entity.pdbx_description
1 polymer ?
#
loop_
_entity_poly.entity_id
_entity_poly.type
_entity_poly.pdbx_seq_one_letter_code
_entity_poly.pdbx_strand_id
1 'polypeptide(L)'
;MSAPEVLVGVIGGSGLYHLDNLTFVETVNPATPWGLPSSPITISRLPSGALVAFLARHGIGHTISPSVVPSRANIAALKSLGARAILAFSAVGSLREEIAPGDFCLPSQIIDRTKGIRAGSFFTGSIVAHASFADPFSKKLGAWLEVKVAEALEKEERGIRLHIDKTIICMEGPQFSTRAESLMYRQWGGDLINMSVLPESKLAKEAELSYALIATATDYDSWRPSEAGVTAAEVFKTLKANASTSRFVAAYVLEELARAVAADPSLMSILSEEQGSMKFSITRLSCAATDDPEAAKQLAYVLPEYFGTPPIDPEA
;
A
#
# COMPACT_ATOMS: atom_id res chain seq x y z
N MET A 1 -20.09 -20.99 6.54
CA MET A 1 -20.11 -19.56 6.89
C MET A 1 -19.12 -18.89 5.97
N SER A 2 -19.53 -17.88 5.20
CA SER A 2 -18.57 -17.10 4.39
C SER A 2 -17.50 -16.54 5.33
N ALA A 3 -16.22 -16.63 4.94
CA ALA A 3 -15.16 -15.97 5.68
C ALA A 3 -15.53 -14.48 5.85
N PRO A 4 -15.28 -13.89 7.02
CA PRO A 4 -15.78 -12.56 7.29
C PRO A 4 -14.99 -11.55 6.44
N GLU A 5 -15.71 -10.69 5.71
CA GLU A 5 -15.16 -9.84 4.67
C GLU A 5 -14.32 -8.70 5.29
N VAL A 6 -13.03 -8.65 4.96
CA VAL A 6 -12.12 -7.59 5.41
C VAL A 6 -12.45 -6.30 4.66
N LEU A 7 -12.68 -5.21 5.38
CA LEU A 7 -12.96 -3.91 4.78
C LEU A 7 -11.70 -3.32 4.12
N VAL A 8 -10.60 -3.29 4.86
CA VAL A 8 -9.32 -2.67 4.45
C VAL A 8 -8.13 -3.56 4.82
N GLY A 9 -7.22 -3.73 3.87
CA GLY A 9 -5.88 -4.26 4.12
C GLY A 9 -4.94 -3.15 4.58
N VAL A 10 -4.11 -3.43 5.58
CA VAL A 10 -3.11 -2.49 6.11
C VAL A 10 -1.73 -3.10 5.93
N ILE A 11 -0.86 -2.39 5.21
CA ILE A 11 0.54 -2.82 5.01
C ILE A 11 1.46 -1.89 5.81
N GLY A 12 2.07 -2.42 6.86
CA GLY A 12 2.88 -1.65 7.81
C GLY A 12 4.28 -2.21 8.06
N GLY A 13 5.18 -1.33 8.52
CA GLY A 13 6.49 -1.67 9.09
C GLY A 13 6.42 -2.02 10.58
N SER A 14 7.57 -2.21 11.21
CA SER A 14 7.70 -2.84 12.54
C SER A 14 7.02 -2.11 13.72
N GLY A 15 6.67 -0.84 13.55
CA GLY A 15 6.02 -0.02 14.58
C GLY A 15 4.49 -0.04 14.60
N LEU A 16 3.83 -0.65 13.61
CA LEU A 16 2.35 -0.61 13.45
C LEU A 16 1.61 -1.89 13.84
N TYR A 17 2.32 -2.93 14.32
CA TYR A 17 1.73 -4.25 14.58
C TYR A 17 0.76 -4.31 15.77
N HIS A 18 0.77 -3.28 16.61
CA HIS A 18 -0.06 -3.23 17.82
C HIS A 18 -0.79 -1.90 17.86
N LEU A 19 -1.98 -1.84 17.26
CA LEU A 19 -2.92 -0.74 17.48
C LEU A 19 -3.75 -1.08 18.72
N ASP A 20 -3.69 -0.21 19.73
CA ASP A 20 -4.22 -0.50 21.07
C ASP A 20 -5.76 -0.66 21.12
N ASN A 21 -6.46 -0.19 20.08
CA ASN A 21 -7.92 -0.25 19.96
C ASN A 21 -8.44 -1.43 19.13
N LEU A 22 -7.58 -2.34 18.69
CA LEU A 22 -7.96 -3.48 17.87
C LEU A 22 -8.17 -4.75 18.70
N THR A 23 -9.29 -5.42 18.48
CA THR A 23 -9.54 -6.75 19.04
C THR A 23 -9.03 -7.81 18.06
N PHE A 24 -8.05 -8.62 18.47
CA PHE A 24 -7.59 -9.75 17.67
C PHE A 24 -8.73 -10.73 17.36
N VAL A 25 -8.81 -11.19 16.11
CA VAL A 25 -9.78 -12.22 15.68
C VAL A 25 -9.05 -13.52 15.37
N GLU A 26 -8.13 -13.48 14.42
CA GLU A 26 -7.37 -14.65 13.99
C GLU A 26 -6.08 -14.26 13.24
N THR A 27 -5.25 -15.26 12.94
CA THR A 27 -4.10 -15.11 12.04
C THR A 27 -4.24 -16.11 10.91
N VAL A 28 -4.13 -15.62 9.67
CA VAL A 28 -4.25 -16.43 8.46
C VAL A 28 -2.98 -16.32 7.63
N ASN A 29 -2.60 -17.38 6.92
CA ASN A 29 -1.43 -17.36 6.04
C ASN A 29 -1.79 -17.97 4.67
N PRO A 30 -2.61 -17.27 3.87
CA PRO A 30 -3.14 -17.83 2.62
C PRO A 30 -2.01 -18.03 1.61
N ALA A 31 -1.94 -19.23 1.03
CA ALA A 31 -1.12 -19.47 -0.14
C ALA A 31 -1.74 -18.78 -1.35
N THR A 32 -0.91 -18.06 -2.12
CA THR A 32 -1.32 -17.40 -3.37
C THR A 32 -0.61 -18.07 -4.55
N PRO A 33 -1.09 -17.87 -5.79
CA PRO A 33 -0.36 -18.30 -6.98
C PRO A 33 1.05 -17.72 -7.12
N TRP A 34 1.38 -16.65 -6.36
CA TRP A 34 2.71 -16.02 -6.34
C TRP A 34 3.52 -16.34 -5.09
N GLY A 35 3.12 -17.37 -4.33
CA GLY A 35 3.78 -17.81 -3.10
C GLY A 35 3.09 -17.30 -1.83
N LEU A 36 3.84 -17.32 -0.73
CA LEU A 36 3.36 -16.85 0.58
C LEU A 36 3.58 -15.34 0.74
N PRO A 37 2.72 -14.64 1.48
CA PRO A 37 2.95 -13.25 1.86
C PRO A 37 4.18 -13.13 2.78
N SER A 38 4.65 -11.89 2.98
CA SER A 38 5.80 -11.55 3.84
C SER A 38 5.69 -12.09 5.27
N SER A 39 4.46 -12.20 5.78
CA SER A 39 4.15 -12.77 7.09
C SER A 39 2.73 -13.35 7.08
N PRO A 40 2.38 -14.19 8.07
CA PRO A 40 0.98 -14.39 8.40
C PRO A 40 0.27 -13.04 8.60
N ILE A 41 -0.96 -12.96 8.13
CA ILE A 41 -1.82 -11.78 8.16
C ILE A 41 -2.68 -11.84 9.41
N THR A 42 -2.66 -10.77 10.20
CA THR A 42 -3.49 -10.65 11.40
C THR A 42 -4.83 -10.03 11.04
N ILE A 43 -5.92 -10.73 11.31
CA ILE A 43 -7.27 -10.19 11.20
C ILE A 43 -7.67 -9.64 12.56
N SER A 44 -8.07 -8.37 12.57
CA SER A 44 -8.51 -7.67 13.77
C SER A 44 -9.84 -6.98 13.53
N ARG A 45 -10.58 -6.79 14.63
CA ARG A 45 -11.85 -6.08 14.67
C ARG A 45 -11.66 -4.69 15.26
N LEU A 46 -12.16 -3.70 14.54
CA LEU A 46 -12.28 -2.31 14.99
C LEU A 46 -13.42 -2.17 16.01
N PRO A 47 -13.45 -1.11 16.84
CA PRO A 47 -14.57 -0.84 17.75
C PRO A 47 -15.94 -0.76 17.05
N SER A 48 -15.98 -0.25 15.81
CA SER A 48 -17.15 -0.27 14.92
C SER A 48 -17.65 -1.67 14.52
N GLY A 49 -16.86 -2.71 14.78
CA GLY A 49 -17.17 -4.10 14.41
C GLY A 49 -16.59 -4.55 13.06
N ALA A 50 -16.12 -3.61 12.24
CA ALA A 50 -15.50 -3.89 10.95
C ALA A 50 -14.18 -4.66 11.10
N LEU A 51 -13.84 -5.47 10.09
CA LEU A 51 -12.60 -6.23 10.04
C LEU A 51 -11.54 -5.56 9.18
N VAL A 52 -10.31 -5.65 9.65
CA VAL A 52 -9.10 -5.12 9.00
C VAL A 52 -8.01 -6.20 9.00
N ALA A 53 -7.23 -6.26 7.93
CA ALA A 53 -6.17 -7.25 7.77
C ALA A 53 -4.79 -6.59 7.79
N PHE A 54 -3.95 -6.91 8.77
CA PHE A 54 -2.61 -6.37 8.92
C PHE A 54 -1.56 -7.31 8.34
N LEU A 55 -0.71 -6.75 7.49
CA LEU A 55 0.42 -7.45 6.89
C LEU A 55 1.74 -6.72 7.17
N ALA A 56 2.73 -7.45 7.67
CA ALA A 56 4.07 -6.95 7.88
C ALA A 56 4.88 -6.97 6.57
N ARG A 57 5.08 -5.80 5.95
CA ARG A 57 5.77 -5.69 4.66
C ARG A 57 7.11 -6.42 4.62
N HIS A 58 7.92 -6.21 5.66
CA HIS A 58 9.28 -6.74 5.79
C HIS A 58 9.34 -8.05 6.60
N GLY A 59 8.19 -8.71 6.78
CA GLY A 59 8.07 -9.85 7.69
C GLY A 59 8.16 -9.45 9.16
N ILE A 60 7.82 -10.39 10.03
CA ILE A 60 7.95 -10.20 11.48
C ILE A 60 9.43 -10.06 11.82
N GLY A 61 9.79 -9.03 12.59
CA GLY A 61 11.18 -8.74 12.94
C GLY A 61 11.99 -8.04 11.84
N HIS A 62 11.35 -7.58 10.75
CA HIS A 62 12.01 -6.81 9.68
C HIS A 62 13.14 -7.59 8.98
N THR A 63 12.85 -8.84 8.60
CA THR A 63 13.81 -9.80 8.06
C THR A 63 13.90 -9.80 6.52
N ILE A 64 12.99 -9.11 5.83
CA ILE A 64 12.88 -9.09 4.37
C ILE A 64 13.30 -7.71 3.83
N SER A 65 14.37 -7.66 3.04
CA SER A 65 14.84 -6.44 2.37
C SER A 65 13.82 -5.95 1.31
N PRO A 66 13.70 -4.63 1.06
CA PRO A 66 12.73 -4.06 0.11
C PRO A 66 12.70 -4.73 -1.28
N SER A 67 13.87 -5.08 -1.84
CA SER A 67 13.97 -5.70 -3.17
C SER A 67 13.36 -7.10 -3.28
N VAL A 68 13.23 -7.81 -2.16
CA VAL A 68 12.79 -9.22 -2.11
C VAL A 68 11.45 -9.39 -1.38
N VAL A 69 10.76 -8.28 -1.10
CA VAL A 69 9.39 -8.33 -0.59
C VAL A 69 8.51 -9.05 -1.63
N PRO A 70 7.75 -10.10 -1.25
CA PRO A 70 6.87 -10.82 -2.16
C PRO A 70 5.58 -10.03 -2.44
N SER A 71 5.71 -8.83 -3.02
CA SER A 71 4.60 -7.88 -3.18
C SER A 71 3.39 -8.47 -3.93
N ARG A 72 3.61 -9.35 -4.91
CA ARG A 72 2.51 -10.05 -5.60
C ARG A 72 1.70 -10.91 -4.63
N ALA A 73 2.37 -11.71 -3.81
CA ALA A 73 1.69 -12.53 -2.81
C ALA A 73 1.01 -11.68 -1.73
N ASN A 74 1.64 -10.58 -1.31
CA ASN A 74 1.07 -9.64 -0.34
C ASN A 74 -0.26 -9.05 -0.82
N ILE A 75 -0.27 -8.48 -2.02
CA ILE A 75 -1.46 -7.85 -2.60
C ILE A 75 -2.55 -8.90 -2.89
N ALA A 76 -2.15 -10.04 -3.47
CA ALA A 76 -3.08 -11.12 -3.77
C ALA A 76 -3.74 -11.68 -2.50
N ALA A 77 -2.96 -11.92 -1.44
CA ALA A 77 -3.48 -12.40 -0.17
C ALA A 77 -4.52 -11.43 0.42
N LEU A 78 -4.23 -10.12 0.45
CA LEU A 78 -5.18 -9.11 0.93
C LEU A 78 -6.46 -9.06 0.08
N LYS A 79 -6.34 -9.13 -1.26
CA LYS A 79 -7.49 -9.22 -2.17
C LYS A 79 -8.36 -10.44 -1.85
N SER A 80 -7.74 -11.62 -1.65
CA SER A 80 -8.44 -12.87 -1.37
C SER A 80 -9.21 -12.86 -0.04
N LEU A 81 -8.81 -12.02 0.90
CA LEU A 81 -9.49 -11.81 2.19
C LEU A 81 -10.67 -10.82 2.07
N GLY A 82 -10.92 -10.29 0.87
CA GLY A 82 -12.02 -9.37 0.59
C GLY A 82 -11.65 -7.89 0.71
N ALA A 83 -10.39 -7.53 1.00
CA ALA A 83 -10.00 -6.12 1.07
C ALA A 83 -10.37 -5.41 -0.24
N ARG A 84 -11.00 -4.24 -0.12
CA ARG A 84 -11.32 -3.37 -1.27
C ARG A 84 -10.29 -2.26 -1.43
N ALA A 85 -9.73 -1.82 -0.31
CA ALA A 85 -8.64 -0.86 -0.28
C ALA A 85 -7.43 -1.36 0.52
N ILE A 86 -6.29 -0.79 0.22
CA ILE A 86 -5.04 -0.95 0.96
C ILE A 86 -4.57 0.40 1.48
N LEU A 87 -4.40 0.48 2.80
CA LEU A 87 -3.71 1.58 3.47
C LEU A 87 -2.29 1.15 3.81
N ALA A 88 -1.33 1.64 3.03
CA ALA A 88 0.07 1.40 3.28
C ALA A 88 0.64 2.49 4.20
N PHE A 89 1.57 2.08 5.05
CA PHE A 89 2.40 2.99 5.85
C PHE A 89 3.86 2.79 5.50
N SER A 90 4.63 3.86 5.36
CA SER A 90 6.04 3.80 4.99
C SER A 90 6.87 4.88 5.68
N ALA A 91 8.06 4.50 6.11
CA ALA A 91 9.12 5.45 6.46
C ALA A 91 9.71 6.01 5.17
N VAL A 92 9.95 7.32 5.13
CA VAL A 92 10.49 8.00 3.95
C VAL A 92 11.58 8.98 4.34
N GLY A 93 12.59 9.13 3.48
CA GLY A 93 13.51 10.26 3.55
C GLY A 93 12.87 11.49 2.92
N SER A 94 13.10 12.66 3.51
CA SER A 94 12.64 13.94 2.97
C SER A 94 13.67 14.50 1.98
N LEU A 95 13.18 14.87 0.79
CA LEU A 95 13.96 15.60 -0.21
C LEU A 95 13.63 17.10 -0.19
N ARG A 96 12.94 17.61 0.84
CA ARG A 96 12.47 19.00 0.93
C ARG A 96 12.72 19.58 2.33
N GLU A 97 13.11 20.84 2.41
CA GLU A 97 13.43 21.47 3.70
C GLU A 97 12.21 21.53 4.62
N GLU A 98 11.07 21.85 4.03
CA GLU A 98 9.79 22.03 4.71
C GLU A 98 9.14 20.74 5.20
N ILE A 99 9.59 19.55 4.76
CA ILE A 99 9.08 18.25 5.24
C ILE A 99 10.07 17.72 6.27
N ALA A 100 9.79 17.94 7.56
CA ALA A 100 10.71 17.61 8.63
C ALA A 100 10.53 16.16 9.13
N PRO A 101 11.57 15.50 9.66
CA PRO A 101 11.44 14.24 10.38
C PRO A 101 10.36 14.34 11.48
N GLY A 102 9.36 13.47 11.46
CA GLY A 102 8.14 13.64 12.26
C GLY A 102 6.90 13.90 11.43
N ASP A 103 7.04 14.69 10.36
CA ASP A 103 5.91 15.10 9.53
C ASP A 103 5.32 13.91 8.76
N PHE A 104 4.01 13.99 8.53
CA PHE A 104 3.26 13.03 7.74
C PHE A 104 3.09 13.54 6.31
N CYS A 105 3.02 12.62 5.36
CA CYS A 105 2.76 12.97 3.98
C CYS A 105 1.77 12.01 3.32
N LEU A 106 0.93 12.56 2.45
CA LEU A 106 0.09 11.82 1.51
C LEU A 106 0.59 12.13 0.09
N PRO A 107 1.49 11.31 -0.47
CA PRO A 107 1.96 11.51 -1.83
C PRO A 107 0.83 11.22 -2.83
N SER A 108 0.84 11.96 -3.94
CA SER A 108 -0.10 11.77 -5.06
C SER A 108 0.59 11.26 -6.33
N GLN A 109 1.92 11.28 -6.38
CA GLN A 109 2.71 10.83 -7.54
C GLN A 109 3.94 10.02 -7.15
N ILE A 110 4.43 9.20 -8.09
CA ILE A 110 5.58 8.32 -7.89
C ILE A 110 6.53 8.44 -9.10
N ILE A 111 7.84 8.54 -8.83
CA ILE A 111 8.89 8.29 -9.84
C ILE A 111 9.55 6.95 -9.53
N ASP A 112 9.51 6.04 -10.51
CA ASP A 112 10.08 4.70 -10.38
C ASP A 112 11.59 4.69 -10.66
N ARG A 113 12.38 4.40 -9.62
CA ARG A 113 13.82 4.16 -9.67
C ARG A 113 14.21 2.78 -9.16
N THR A 114 13.26 1.85 -9.19
CA THR A 114 13.55 0.42 -9.04
C THR A 114 14.28 -0.10 -10.28
N LYS A 115 14.98 -1.23 -10.16
CA LYS A 115 15.89 -1.77 -11.18
C LYS A 115 15.30 -2.91 -12.00
N GLY A 116 14.00 -3.15 -11.91
CA GLY A 116 13.32 -4.24 -12.64
C GLY A 116 13.59 -5.65 -12.10
N ILE A 117 14.28 -5.78 -10.96
CA ILE A 117 14.47 -7.07 -10.27
C ILE A 117 13.25 -7.51 -9.46
N ARG A 118 12.31 -6.57 -9.24
CA ARG A 118 11.06 -6.79 -8.52
C ARG A 118 9.97 -7.22 -9.51
N ALA A 119 9.19 -8.22 -9.16
CA ALA A 119 8.05 -8.63 -9.98
C ALA A 119 6.91 -7.58 -9.86
N GLY A 120 6.85 -6.66 -10.82
CA GLY A 120 5.98 -5.48 -10.79
C GLY A 120 4.61 -5.61 -11.45
N SER A 121 4.24 -6.82 -11.90
CA SER A 121 2.95 -7.09 -12.54
C SER A 121 2.50 -8.53 -12.24
N PHE A 122 1.19 -8.75 -12.17
CA PHE A 122 0.55 -10.06 -12.20
C PHE A 122 0.53 -10.65 -13.62
N PHE A 123 0.54 -9.81 -14.65
CA PHE A 123 0.48 -10.18 -16.06
C PHE A 123 1.87 -10.51 -16.62
N THR A 124 2.42 -11.64 -16.19
CA THR A 124 3.77 -12.11 -16.59
C THR A 124 3.76 -13.28 -17.59
N GLY A 125 2.57 -13.79 -17.92
CA GLY A 125 2.36 -14.88 -18.87
C GLY A 125 1.98 -14.38 -20.26
N SER A 126 1.18 -15.18 -20.97
CA SER A 126 0.69 -14.86 -22.32
C SER A 126 -0.42 -13.81 -22.35
N ILE A 127 -1.16 -13.65 -21.25
CA ILE A 127 -2.19 -12.63 -21.09
C ILE A 127 -1.51 -11.30 -20.77
N VAL A 128 -1.63 -10.34 -21.69
CA VAL A 128 -0.98 -9.03 -21.58
C VAL A 128 -1.99 -7.99 -21.11
N ALA A 129 -1.59 -7.13 -20.18
CA ALA A 129 -2.35 -5.96 -19.78
C ALA A 129 -1.48 -4.71 -19.64
N HIS A 130 -2.08 -3.55 -19.88
CA HIS A 130 -1.47 -2.23 -19.71
C HIS A 130 -2.35 -1.36 -18.83
N ALA A 131 -2.23 -1.52 -17.52
CA ALA A 131 -2.98 -0.72 -16.55
C ALA A 131 -2.61 0.76 -16.66
N SER A 132 -3.62 1.64 -16.64
CA SER A 132 -3.37 3.08 -16.49
C SER A 132 -2.73 3.34 -15.13
N PHE A 133 -1.60 4.04 -15.15
CA PHE A 133 -0.83 4.35 -13.94
C PHE A 133 -0.45 5.83 -13.86
N ALA A 134 -1.21 6.68 -14.56
CA ALA A 134 -1.04 8.13 -14.51
C ALA A 134 -1.29 8.68 -13.08
N ASP A 135 -2.24 8.09 -12.37
CA ASP A 135 -2.55 8.37 -10.98
C ASP A 135 -2.31 7.10 -10.15
N PRO A 136 -1.16 6.98 -9.44
CA PRO A 136 -0.76 5.76 -8.76
C PRO A 136 -1.45 5.52 -7.40
N PHE A 137 -2.23 6.48 -6.93
CA PHE A 137 -3.00 6.39 -5.68
C PHE A 137 -4.48 6.70 -5.96
N SER A 138 -5.39 6.13 -5.16
CA SER A 138 -6.83 6.39 -5.27
C SER A 138 -7.14 7.83 -4.85
N LYS A 139 -7.83 8.57 -5.72
CA LYS A 139 -8.15 9.99 -5.50
C LYS A 139 -9.20 10.16 -4.43
N LYS A 140 -10.25 9.33 -4.44
CA LYS A 140 -11.32 9.38 -3.43
C LYS A 140 -10.80 9.02 -2.05
N LEU A 141 -9.99 7.95 -1.96
CA LEU A 141 -9.38 7.53 -0.71
C LEU A 141 -8.37 8.57 -0.21
N GLY A 142 -7.53 9.12 -1.10
CA GLY A 142 -6.58 10.18 -0.77
C GLY A 142 -7.26 11.42 -0.20
N ALA A 143 -8.31 11.93 -0.86
CA ALA A 143 -9.05 13.09 -0.39
C ALA A 143 -9.74 12.86 0.96
N TRP A 144 -10.26 11.65 1.20
CA TRP A 144 -10.83 11.30 2.49
C TRP A 144 -9.75 11.22 3.60
N LEU A 145 -8.61 10.61 3.29
CA LEU A 145 -7.48 10.49 4.21
C LEU A 145 -6.87 11.84 4.55
N GLU A 146 -6.80 12.78 3.62
CA GLU A 146 -6.30 14.14 3.89
C GLU A 146 -7.04 14.77 5.08
N VAL A 147 -8.37 14.76 5.03
CA VAL A 147 -9.22 15.30 6.09
C VAL A 147 -8.98 14.55 7.41
N LYS A 148 -9.00 13.20 7.38
CA LYS A 148 -8.97 12.39 8.61
C LYS A 148 -7.59 12.27 9.25
N VAL A 149 -6.52 12.32 8.46
CA VAL A 149 -5.17 12.41 8.98
C VAL A 149 -4.94 13.79 9.60
N ALA A 150 -5.39 14.87 8.97
CA ALA A 150 -5.30 16.22 9.55
C ALA A 150 -6.04 16.29 10.91
N GLU A 151 -7.29 15.83 10.98
CA GLU A 151 -8.05 15.75 12.24
C GLU A 151 -7.32 14.93 13.32
N ALA A 152 -6.70 13.80 12.95
CA ALA A 152 -5.96 12.97 13.89
C ALA A 152 -4.71 13.69 14.43
N LEU A 153 -3.97 14.39 13.56
CA LEU A 153 -2.75 15.11 13.96
C LEU A 153 -3.07 16.33 14.83
N GLU A 154 -4.18 17.03 14.56
CA GLU A 154 -4.67 18.10 15.43
C GLU A 154 -4.98 17.59 16.84
N LYS A 155 -5.63 16.43 16.97
CA LYS A 155 -5.95 15.80 18.26
C LYS A 155 -4.73 15.36 19.07
N GLU A 156 -3.62 15.06 18.40
CA GLU A 156 -2.37 14.71 19.10
C GLU A 156 -1.69 15.95 19.72
N GLU A 157 -2.03 17.17 19.27
CA GLU A 157 -1.49 18.45 19.78
C GLU A 157 0.07 18.54 19.76
N ARG A 158 0.72 17.78 18.88
CA ARG A 158 2.19 17.71 18.78
C ARG A 158 2.81 18.69 17.79
N GLY A 159 1.99 19.48 17.10
CA GLY A 159 2.46 20.40 16.04
C GLY A 159 3.04 19.69 14.82
N ILE A 160 2.69 18.41 14.62
CA ILE A 160 3.13 17.61 13.47
C ILE A 160 2.34 18.04 12.23
N ARG A 161 3.03 18.27 11.11
CA ARG A 161 2.38 18.74 9.89
C ARG A 161 2.03 17.59 8.95
N LEU A 162 0.93 17.77 8.22
CA LEU A 162 0.56 16.95 7.08
C LEU A 162 0.93 17.66 5.79
N HIS A 163 1.65 16.96 4.91
CA HIS A 163 1.98 17.43 3.57
C HIS A 163 1.25 16.62 2.51
N ILE A 164 0.56 17.30 1.60
CA ILE A 164 -0.19 16.68 0.50
C ILE A 164 0.49 16.96 -0.84
N ASP A 165 0.01 16.29 -1.89
CA ASP A 165 0.44 16.49 -3.28
C ASP A 165 1.95 16.37 -3.48
N LYS A 166 2.54 15.35 -2.86
CA LYS A 166 3.98 15.07 -2.94
C LYS A 166 4.30 13.98 -3.95
N THR A 167 5.48 14.10 -4.56
CA THR A 167 6.06 13.09 -5.45
C THR A 167 7.09 12.25 -4.70
N ILE A 168 6.87 10.94 -4.64
CA ILE A 168 7.80 10.01 -4.00
C ILE A 168 8.70 9.32 -5.03
N ILE A 169 10.01 9.38 -4.80
CA ILE A 169 10.98 8.55 -5.53
C ILE A 169 11.00 7.17 -4.89
N CYS A 170 10.71 6.12 -5.65
CA CYS A 170 10.88 4.75 -5.18
C CYS A 170 12.20 4.18 -5.72
N MET A 171 13.24 4.12 -4.89
CA MET A 171 14.54 3.56 -5.27
C MET A 171 14.64 2.06 -4.95
N GLU A 172 15.61 1.38 -5.57
CA GLU A 172 15.80 -0.06 -5.36
C GLU A 172 16.32 -0.42 -3.96
N GLY A 173 17.29 0.32 -3.42
CA GLY A 173 18.02 -0.09 -2.22
C GLY A 173 18.96 -1.30 -2.45
N PRO A 174 19.43 -1.97 -1.38
CA PRO A 174 19.17 -1.65 0.04
C PRO A 174 20.00 -0.49 0.57
N GLN A 175 21.03 -0.03 -0.15
CA GLN A 175 21.80 1.15 0.23
C GLN A 175 20.93 2.40 0.11
N PHE A 176 21.14 3.34 1.02
CA PHE A 176 20.63 4.70 0.88
C PHE A 176 21.30 5.43 -0.29
N SER A 177 20.68 6.52 -0.73
CA SER A 177 21.17 7.34 -1.83
C SER A 177 22.57 7.89 -1.55
N THR A 178 23.39 7.97 -2.60
CA THR A 178 24.50 8.91 -2.61
C THR A 178 23.96 10.36 -2.59
N ARG A 179 24.79 11.31 -2.15
CA ARG A 179 24.42 12.74 -2.19
C ARG A 179 24.04 13.22 -3.59
N ALA A 180 24.76 12.73 -4.61
CA ALA A 180 24.50 13.09 -6.01
C ALA A 180 23.12 12.61 -6.46
N GLU A 181 22.72 11.39 -6.06
CA GLU A 181 21.38 10.87 -6.32
C GLU A 181 20.32 11.70 -5.60
N SER A 182 20.48 12.01 -4.31
CA SER A 182 19.53 12.84 -3.57
C SER A 182 19.34 14.23 -4.22
N LEU A 183 20.43 14.86 -4.67
CA LEU A 183 20.37 16.15 -5.37
C LEU A 183 19.70 16.03 -6.75
N MET A 184 19.98 14.97 -7.50
CA MET A 184 19.31 14.69 -8.78
C MET A 184 17.80 14.49 -8.59
N TYR A 185 17.40 13.70 -7.59
CA TYR A 185 16.00 13.46 -7.28
C TYR A 185 15.23 14.74 -6.94
N ARG A 186 15.87 15.67 -6.22
CA ARG A 186 15.31 17.01 -5.97
C ARG A 186 15.10 17.81 -7.25
N GLN A 187 16.06 17.75 -8.19
CA GLN A 187 15.95 18.43 -9.49
C GLN A 187 14.82 17.86 -10.35
N TRP A 188 14.53 16.56 -10.24
CA TRP A 188 13.38 15.94 -10.91
C TRP A 188 12.02 16.29 -10.29
N GLY A 189 12.00 17.03 -9.17
CA GLY A 189 10.77 17.35 -8.47
C GLY A 189 10.39 16.35 -7.37
N GLY A 190 11.26 15.39 -7.04
CA GLY A 190 11.02 14.47 -5.92
C GLY A 190 10.96 15.19 -4.57
N ASP A 191 9.94 14.85 -3.78
CA ASP A 191 9.71 15.42 -2.45
C ASP A 191 10.07 14.45 -1.33
N LEU A 192 9.86 13.16 -1.58
CA LEU A 192 10.09 12.07 -0.65
C LEU A 192 10.89 10.97 -1.34
N ILE A 193 11.55 10.12 -0.59
CA ILE A 193 12.22 8.92 -1.11
C ILE A 193 11.95 7.71 -0.22
N ASN A 194 11.63 6.58 -0.85
CA ASN A 194 11.52 5.30 -0.15
C ASN A 194 11.96 4.12 -1.03
N MET A 195 11.79 2.92 -0.50
CA MET A 195 12.14 1.68 -1.19
C MET A 195 10.96 0.72 -1.36
N SER A 196 9.73 1.11 -1.02
CA SER A 196 8.63 0.13 -0.86
C SER A 196 7.32 0.45 -1.57
N VAL A 197 7.06 1.71 -1.98
CA VAL A 197 5.76 2.05 -2.59
C VAL A 197 5.54 1.34 -3.94
N LEU A 198 6.64 0.97 -4.62
CA LEU A 198 6.62 0.10 -5.79
C LEU A 198 7.29 -1.25 -5.48
N PRO A 199 6.74 -2.36 -6.00
CA PRO A 199 5.61 -2.43 -6.92
C PRO A 199 4.22 -2.48 -6.25
N GLU A 200 4.10 -2.23 -4.94
CA GLU A 200 2.82 -2.35 -4.21
C GLU A 200 1.66 -1.59 -4.85
N SER A 201 1.87 -0.31 -5.19
CA SER A 201 0.84 0.52 -5.83
C SER A 201 0.46 0.02 -7.24
N LYS A 202 1.43 -0.43 -8.06
CA LYS A 202 1.18 -1.01 -9.39
C LYS A 202 0.31 -2.27 -9.28
N LEU A 203 0.68 -3.16 -8.36
CA LEU A 203 -0.03 -4.41 -8.15
C LEU A 203 -1.43 -4.18 -7.56
N ALA A 204 -1.59 -3.21 -6.65
CA ALA A 204 -2.91 -2.84 -6.14
C ALA A 204 -3.82 -2.33 -7.29
N LYS A 205 -3.27 -1.51 -8.21
CA LYS A 205 -3.99 -1.07 -9.41
C LYS A 205 -4.43 -2.24 -10.29
N GLU A 206 -3.51 -3.16 -10.58
CA GLU A 206 -3.82 -4.36 -11.37
C GLU A 206 -4.82 -5.30 -10.69
N ALA A 207 -4.90 -5.32 -9.36
CA ALA A 207 -5.88 -6.08 -8.59
C ALA A 207 -7.20 -5.31 -8.33
N GLU A 208 -7.36 -4.13 -8.92
CA GLU A 208 -8.51 -3.25 -8.72
C GLU A 208 -8.78 -2.94 -7.24
N LEU A 209 -7.71 -2.61 -6.50
CA LEU A 209 -7.75 -2.19 -5.11
C LEU A 209 -7.43 -0.70 -5.00
N SER A 210 -8.29 0.07 -4.33
CA SER A 210 -7.94 1.45 -3.96
C SER A 210 -6.68 1.42 -3.08
N TYR A 211 -5.63 2.14 -3.47
CA TYR A 211 -4.37 2.16 -2.73
C TYR A 211 -4.02 3.58 -2.31
N ALA A 212 -3.64 3.75 -1.04
CA ALA A 212 -3.10 4.99 -0.52
C ALA A 212 -1.89 4.73 0.38
N LEU A 213 -0.96 5.69 0.40
CA LEU A 213 0.22 5.65 1.25
C LEU A 213 0.17 6.79 2.27
N ILE A 214 0.26 6.44 3.54
CA ILE A 214 0.54 7.38 4.63
C ILE A 214 2.03 7.28 4.95
N ALA A 215 2.79 8.28 4.51
CA ALA A 215 4.22 8.34 4.73
C ALA A 215 4.55 9.14 5.99
N THR A 216 5.63 8.78 6.67
CA THR A 216 6.21 9.55 7.77
C THR A 216 7.68 9.83 7.47
N ALA A 217 8.05 11.11 7.41
CA ALA A 217 9.43 11.50 7.18
C ALA A 217 10.30 11.11 8.39
N THR A 218 11.42 10.44 8.14
CA THR A 218 12.33 9.97 9.20
C THR A 218 13.65 10.71 9.27
N ASP A 219 14.05 11.34 8.18
CA ASP A 219 15.35 11.95 7.93
C ASP A 219 15.27 12.85 6.68
N TYR A 220 16.36 13.52 6.33
CA TYR A 220 16.48 14.36 5.12
C TYR A 220 17.29 13.68 4.00
N ASP A 221 17.27 12.34 3.93
CA ASP A 221 18.11 11.55 3.04
C ASP A 221 19.59 12.00 3.13
N SER A 222 20.26 12.28 2.01
CA SER A 222 21.68 12.66 2.00
C SER A 222 21.96 14.01 1.31
N TRP A 223 20.94 14.84 1.06
CA TRP A 223 21.13 16.06 0.27
C TRP A 223 21.67 17.26 1.07
N ARG A 224 21.58 17.23 2.41
CA ARG A 224 22.08 18.31 3.26
C ARG A 224 23.61 18.29 3.35
N PRO A 225 24.32 19.34 2.91
CA PRO A 225 25.79 19.33 2.83
C PRO A 225 26.49 19.23 4.19
N SER A 226 25.89 19.84 5.22
CA SER A 226 26.45 19.92 6.59
C SER A 226 26.02 18.78 7.50
N GLU A 227 25.22 17.84 7.02
CA GLU A 227 24.77 16.68 7.78
C GLU A 227 25.47 15.40 7.32
N ALA A 228 25.61 14.46 8.26
CA ALA A 228 26.02 13.10 7.91
C ALA A 228 24.96 12.47 6.99
N GLY A 229 25.38 11.51 6.15
CA GLY A 229 24.41 10.75 5.36
C GLY A 229 23.52 9.90 6.27
N VAL A 230 22.30 9.65 5.84
CA VAL A 230 21.31 8.87 6.59
C VAL A 230 21.85 7.51 7.03
N THR A 231 21.55 7.15 8.28
CA THR A 231 21.83 5.84 8.86
C THR A 231 20.56 5.12 9.27
N ALA A 232 20.60 3.78 9.30
CA ALA A 232 19.47 3.00 9.80
C ALA A 232 19.10 3.36 11.25
N ALA A 233 20.09 3.73 12.08
CA ALA A 233 19.88 4.12 13.46
C ALA A 233 19.04 5.40 13.60
N GLU A 234 19.26 6.40 12.74
CA GLU A 234 18.47 7.64 12.72
C GLU A 234 17.03 7.35 12.30
N VAL A 235 16.84 6.54 11.27
CA VAL A 235 15.51 6.09 10.82
C VAL A 235 14.77 5.42 11.97
N PHE A 236 15.38 4.43 12.64
CA PHE A 236 14.75 3.73 13.76
C PHE A 236 14.48 4.64 14.97
N LYS A 237 15.35 5.62 15.24
CA LYS A 237 15.15 6.61 16.30
C LYS A 237 13.90 7.44 16.04
N THR A 238 13.76 7.98 14.84
CA THR A 238 12.58 8.79 14.47
C THR A 238 11.31 7.93 14.45
N LEU A 239 11.37 6.71 13.90
CA LEU A 239 10.24 5.78 13.93
C LEU A 239 9.79 5.47 15.36
N LYS A 240 10.72 5.25 16.29
CA LYS A 240 10.38 4.99 17.69
C LYS A 240 9.73 6.21 18.35
N ALA A 241 10.22 7.41 18.06
CA ALA A 241 9.65 8.66 18.59
C ALA A 241 8.23 8.91 18.04
N ASN A 242 7.98 8.55 16.78
CA ASN A 242 6.69 8.77 16.11
C ASN A 242 5.71 7.59 16.24
N ALA A 243 6.16 6.45 16.76
CA ALA A 243 5.35 5.22 16.79
C ALA A 243 4.00 5.40 17.48
N SER A 244 3.91 6.19 18.55
CA SER A 244 2.62 6.45 19.20
C SER A 244 1.66 7.20 18.28
N THR A 245 2.14 8.25 17.61
CA THR A 245 1.34 9.08 16.70
C THR A 245 0.96 8.29 15.45
N SER A 246 1.87 7.54 14.83
CA SER A 246 1.54 6.69 13.68
C SER A 246 0.48 5.65 14.03
N ARG A 247 0.54 5.04 15.22
CA ARG A 247 -0.49 4.12 15.70
C ARG A 247 -1.82 4.81 15.96
N PHE A 248 -1.81 5.99 16.59
CA PHE A 248 -3.02 6.77 16.81
C PHE A 248 -3.69 7.16 15.48
N VAL A 249 -2.92 7.72 14.54
CA VAL A 249 -3.42 8.08 13.21
C VAL A 249 -4.01 6.86 12.51
N ALA A 250 -3.30 5.73 12.48
CA ALA A 250 -3.79 4.49 11.86
C ALA A 250 -5.10 4.01 12.50
N ALA A 251 -5.16 3.96 13.83
CA ALA A 251 -6.34 3.57 14.58
C ALA A 251 -7.53 4.50 14.32
N TYR A 252 -7.29 5.81 14.30
CA TYR A 252 -8.29 6.84 14.07
C TYR A 252 -8.87 6.76 12.66
N VAL A 253 -8.02 6.77 11.62
CA VAL A 253 -8.51 6.76 10.23
C VAL A 253 -9.21 5.46 9.88
N LEU A 254 -8.76 4.31 10.40
CA LEU A 254 -9.44 3.04 10.15
C LEU A 254 -10.83 2.99 10.79
N GLU A 255 -10.96 3.47 12.03
CA GLU A 255 -12.25 3.50 12.73
C GLU A 255 -13.21 4.51 12.09
N GLU A 256 -12.76 5.72 11.76
CA GLU A 256 -13.61 6.72 11.11
C GLU A 256 -14.04 6.27 9.71
N LEU A 257 -13.19 5.55 8.98
CA LEU A 257 -13.54 5.00 7.68
C LEU A 257 -14.63 3.93 7.81
N ALA A 258 -14.47 3.01 8.76
CA ALA A 258 -15.46 1.98 9.02
C ALA A 258 -16.82 2.57 9.45
N ARG A 259 -16.80 3.59 10.33
CA ARG A 259 -18.02 4.30 10.74
C ARG A 259 -18.69 5.03 9.59
N ALA A 260 -17.91 5.72 8.75
CA ALA A 260 -18.43 6.44 7.60
C ALA A 260 -19.15 5.49 6.63
N VAL A 261 -18.52 4.36 6.29
CA VAL A 261 -19.11 3.35 5.41
C VAL A 261 -20.32 2.67 6.04
N ALA A 262 -20.32 2.44 7.36
CA ALA A 262 -21.49 1.87 8.07
C ALA A 262 -22.68 2.84 8.14
N ALA A 263 -22.41 4.15 8.28
CA ALA A 263 -23.44 5.19 8.35
C ALA A 263 -24.03 5.50 6.96
N ASP A 264 -23.20 5.49 5.91
CA ASP A 264 -23.62 5.69 4.53
C ASP A 264 -22.93 4.66 3.62
N PRO A 265 -23.62 3.59 3.24
CA PRO A 265 -23.08 2.56 2.36
C PRO A 265 -22.63 3.08 0.98
N SER A 266 -23.08 4.26 0.53
CA SER A 266 -22.62 4.85 -0.73
C SER A 266 -21.14 5.27 -0.67
N LEU A 267 -20.61 5.51 0.54
CA LEU A 267 -19.20 5.81 0.79
C LEU A 267 -18.29 4.59 0.59
N MET A 268 -18.85 3.39 0.39
CA MET A 268 -18.06 2.23 -0.08
C MET A 268 -17.33 2.53 -1.39
N SER A 269 -17.86 3.45 -2.21
CA SER A 269 -17.21 3.92 -3.44
C SER A 269 -15.85 4.62 -3.24
N ILE A 270 -15.49 5.00 -2.00
CA ILE A 270 -14.15 5.47 -1.63
C ILE A 270 -13.14 4.30 -1.70
N LEU A 271 -13.58 3.11 -1.28
CA LEU A 271 -12.74 1.91 -1.20
C LEU A 271 -12.74 1.08 -2.47
N SER A 272 -13.68 1.31 -3.38
CA SER A 272 -13.82 0.55 -4.63
C SER A 272 -13.66 1.43 -5.89
N GLU A 273 -12.93 2.55 -5.80
CA GLU A 273 -12.68 3.45 -6.93
C GLU A 273 -12.06 2.72 -8.13
N GLU A 274 -11.19 1.75 -7.85
CA GLU A 274 -10.43 1.02 -8.86
C GLU A 274 -11.18 -0.15 -9.49
N GLN A 275 -12.37 -0.49 -8.98
CA GLN A 275 -13.17 -1.60 -9.50
C GLN A 275 -13.60 -1.32 -10.95
N GLY A 276 -13.33 -2.27 -11.84
CA GLY A 276 -13.57 -2.13 -13.28
C GLY A 276 -12.44 -1.47 -14.07
N SER A 277 -11.37 -0.96 -13.42
CA SER A 277 -10.28 -0.24 -14.09
C SER A 277 -9.46 -1.10 -15.06
N MET A 278 -9.46 -2.42 -14.89
CA MET A 278 -8.71 -3.35 -15.74
C MET A 278 -9.47 -3.78 -17.01
N LYS A 279 -10.78 -3.51 -17.09
CA LYS A 279 -11.64 -3.94 -18.21
C LYS A 279 -11.10 -3.61 -19.59
N PHE A 280 -10.52 -2.41 -19.75
CA PHE A 280 -9.94 -1.94 -21.02
C PHE A 280 -8.42 -2.00 -21.05
N SER A 281 -7.81 -2.47 -19.96
CA SER A 281 -6.37 -2.62 -19.82
C SER A 281 -5.90 -4.02 -20.25
N ILE A 282 -6.75 -5.04 -20.11
CA ILE A 282 -6.45 -6.42 -20.50
C ILE A 282 -6.63 -6.59 -22.01
N THR A 283 -5.54 -6.95 -22.69
CA THR A 283 -5.58 -7.23 -24.13
C THR A 283 -6.26 -8.56 -24.40
N ARG A 284 -7.04 -8.65 -25.48
CA ARG A 284 -7.68 -9.90 -25.93
C ARG A 284 -8.48 -10.63 -24.84
N LEU A 285 -9.06 -9.89 -23.88
CA LEU A 285 -9.81 -10.44 -22.75
C LEU A 285 -10.81 -11.54 -23.14
N SER A 286 -11.52 -11.39 -24.27
CA SER A 286 -12.51 -12.34 -24.76
C SER A 286 -11.98 -13.74 -25.12
N CYS A 287 -10.68 -13.89 -25.35
CA CYS A 287 -10.02 -15.17 -25.65
C CYS A 287 -8.88 -15.49 -24.68
N ALA A 288 -8.66 -14.67 -23.66
CA ALA A 288 -7.57 -14.87 -22.70
C ALA A 288 -7.68 -16.23 -21.97
N ALA A 289 -8.90 -16.60 -21.54
CA ALA A 289 -9.15 -17.87 -20.86
C ALA A 289 -9.05 -19.10 -21.79
N THR A 290 -9.27 -18.94 -23.10
CA THR A 290 -9.14 -20.03 -24.07
C THR A 290 -7.70 -20.20 -24.53
N ASP A 291 -6.98 -19.10 -24.71
CA ASP A 291 -5.62 -19.09 -25.25
C ASP A 291 -4.60 -19.56 -24.19
N ASP A 292 -4.83 -19.27 -22.89
CA ASP A 292 -3.99 -19.74 -21.78
C ASP A 292 -4.81 -19.94 -20.49
N PRO A 293 -5.40 -21.14 -20.31
CA PRO A 293 -6.25 -21.44 -19.16
C PRO A 293 -5.51 -21.38 -17.81
N GLU A 294 -4.22 -21.69 -17.77
CA GLU A 294 -3.45 -21.69 -16.51
C GLU A 294 -3.13 -20.26 -16.07
N ALA A 295 -2.72 -19.40 -17.01
CA ALA A 295 -2.54 -17.98 -16.72
C ALA A 295 -3.87 -17.32 -16.30
N ALA A 296 -4.98 -17.65 -16.97
CA ALA A 296 -6.29 -17.14 -16.60
C ALA A 296 -6.70 -17.58 -15.19
N LYS A 297 -6.51 -18.86 -14.84
CA LYS A 297 -6.78 -19.39 -13.50
C LYS A 297 -5.94 -18.69 -12.42
N GLN A 298 -4.67 -18.41 -12.71
CA GLN A 298 -3.81 -17.65 -11.81
C GLN A 298 -4.32 -16.21 -11.61
N LEU A 299 -4.68 -15.52 -12.70
CA LEU A 299 -5.19 -14.15 -12.66
C LEU A 299 -6.58 -14.04 -12.02
N ALA A 300 -7.41 -15.09 -12.12
CA ALA A 300 -8.72 -15.16 -11.45
C ALA A 300 -8.62 -15.02 -9.93
N TYR A 301 -7.45 -15.26 -9.34
CA TYR A 301 -7.22 -15.06 -7.90
C TYR A 301 -7.32 -13.58 -7.50
N VAL A 302 -6.91 -12.65 -8.37
CA VAL A 302 -6.96 -11.19 -8.11
C VAL A 302 -8.03 -10.47 -8.92
N LEU A 303 -8.48 -11.07 -10.02
CA LEU A 303 -9.43 -10.53 -10.99
C LEU A 303 -10.50 -11.58 -11.37
N PRO A 304 -11.25 -12.12 -10.38
CA PRO A 304 -12.25 -13.16 -10.63
C PRO A 304 -13.37 -12.69 -11.57
N GLU A 305 -13.66 -11.40 -11.64
CA GLU A 305 -14.68 -10.82 -12.52
C GLU A 305 -14.33 -10.96 -14.00
N TYR A 306 -13.05 -11.13 -14.33
CA TYR A 306 -12.53 -11.20 -15.69
C TYR A 306 -12.12 -12.61 -16.11
N PHE A 307 -11.61 -13.39 -15.17
CA PHE A 307 -11.01 -14.71 -15.44
C PHE A 307 -11.62 -15.85 -14.61
N GLY A 308 -12.65 -15.58 -13.81
CA GLY A 308 -13.44 -16.61 -13.15
C GLY A 308 -14.11 -17.56 -14.15
N THR A 309 -14.66 -18.68 -13.66
CA THR A 309 -15.29 -19.71 -14.50
C THR A 309 -16.30 -19.13 -15.50
N PRO A 310 -16.28 -19.56 -16.79
CA PRO A 310 -17.35 -19.27 -17.72
C PRO A 310 -18.68 -19.92 -17.25
N PRO A 311 -19.85 -19.44 -17.72
CA PRO A 311 -21.17 -19.74 -17.17
C PRO A 311 -21.48 -21.23 -17.16
N ILE A 312 -22.31 -21.66 -16.19
CA ILE A 312 -23.09 -22.89 -16.31
C ILE A 312 -23.83 -22.78 -17.66
N ASP A 313 -23.58 -23.73 -18.53
CA ASP A 313 -24.27 -23.89 -19.80
C ASP A 313 -25.79 -23.96 -19.52
N PRO A 314 -26.62 -23.04 -20.03
CA PRO A 314 -28.07 -23.17 -19.91
C PRO A 314 -28.63 -24.31 -20.79
N GLU A 315 -27.81 -24.94 -21.64
CA GLU A 315 -28.21 -26.02 -22.56
C GLU A 315 -27.27 -27.25 -22.54
N ALA A 316 -26.83 -27.68 -21.35
CA ALA A 316 -26.29 -29.03 -21.11
C ALA A 316 -27.16 -29.87 -20.17
#